data_AF-A0A355SC83-F1
#
_entry.id   AF-A0A355SC83-F1
#
_cell.length_a   1.000
_cell.length_b   1.000
_cell.length_c   1.000
_cell.angle_alpha   90.00
_cell.angle_beta   90.00
_cell.angle_gamma   90.00
#
_symmetry.space_group_name_H-M   'P 1'
#
loop_
_entity.id
_entity.type
_entity.pdbx_description
1 polymer ?
#
loop_
_entity_poly.entity_id
_entity_poly.type
_entity_poly.pdbx_seq_one_letter_code
_entity_poly.pdbx_strand_id
1 'polypeptide(L)' 'MEKPTLLVLAAGMGSRYGGLKQIDPMGPEGETILDYSIWDAVQAGFRKVVFVIREDFKNDFMEAVGNRIS' A
#
# COMPACT_ATOMS: atom_id res chain seq x y z
N MET A 1 23.39 5.44 11.47
CA MET A 1 22.79 4.44 10.56
C MET A 1 21.65 5.11 9.82
N GLU A 2 21.51 4.83 8.52
CA GLU A 2 20.27 5.15 7.81
C GLU A 2 19.13 4.24 8.30
N LYS A 3 17.88 4.68 8.14
CA LYS A 3 16.70 3.88 8.48
C LYS A 3 16.24 3.10 7.24
N PRO A 4 15.75 1.85 7.40
CA PRO A 4 15.32 1.06 6.26
C PRO A 4 14.11 1.70 5.56
N THR A 5 14.04 1.48 4.24
CA THR A 5 12.94 1.93 3.38
C THR A 5 12.11 0.71 2.98
N LEU A 6 10.78 0.80 3.14
CA LEU A 6 9.85 -0.23 2.68
C LEU A 6 9.59 -0.01 1.20
N LEU A 7 9.85 -1.03 0.37
CA LEU A 7 9.54 -1.02 -1.05
C LEU A 7 8.35 -1.93 -1.32
N VAL A 8 7.20 -1.35 -1.69
CA VAL A 8 5.97 -2.10 -2.00
C VAL A 8 5.80 -2.18 -3.51
N LEU A 9 5.84 -3.40 -4.04
CA LEU A 9 5.66 -3.68 -5.47
C LEU A 9 4.18 -3.98 -5.76
N ALA A 10 3.41 -2.93 -6.01
CA ALA A 10 1.96 -2.97 -6.26
C ALA A 10 1.61 -2.87 -7.77
N ALA A 11 2.55 -3.22 -8.66
CA ALA A 11 2.38 -3.19 -10.12
C ALA A 11 1.67 -4.43 -10.71
N GLY A 12 1.34 -5.45 -9.89
CA GLY A 12 0.74 -6.71 -10.34
C GLY A 12 -0.79 -6.69 -10.30
N MET A 13 -1.46 -6.98 -11.43
CA MET A 13 -2.90 -7.18 -11.45
C MET A 13 -3.31 -8.51 -10.83
N GLY A 14 -4.32 -8.50 -9.95
CA GLY A 14 -4.98 -9.71 -9.48
C GLY A 14 -5.86 -10.33 -10.57
N SER A 15 -5.28 -11.09 -11.50
CA SER A 15 -6.01 -11.73 -12.62
C SER A 15 -7.15 -12.65 -12.17
N ARG A 16 -7.07 -13.19 -10.96
CA ARG A 16 -8.11 -13.99 -10.28
C ARG A 16 -9.19 -13.15 -9.57
N TYR A 17 -9.24 -11.84 -9.82
CA TYR A 17 -10.19 -10.89 -9.23
C TYR A 17 -10.64 -9.80 -10.22
N GLY A 18 -9.78 -9.34 -11.13
CA GLY A 18 -10.11 -8.32 -12.12
C GLY A 18 -9.81 -6.86 -11.72
N GLY A 19 -9.03 -6.64 -10.65
CA GLY A 19 -8.69 -5.29 -10.18
C GLY A 19 -7.52 -5.24 -9.18
N LEU A 20 -7.36 -4.07 -8.53
CA LEU A 20 -6.35 -3.77 -7.50
C LEU A 20 -6.64 -4.48 -6.17
N LYS A 21 -6.34 -5.78 -6.10
CA LYS A 21 -6.60 -6.64 -4.93
C LYS A 21 -5.63 -6.44 -3.76
N GLN A 22 -5.42 -5.18 -3.37
CA GLN A 22 -4.65 -4.71 -2.21
C GLN A 22 -5.31 -3.51 -1.51
N ILE A 23 -6.28 -2.83 -2.15
CA ILE A 23 -7.03 -1.70 -1.59
C ILE A 23 -8.45 -2.08 -1.10
N ASP A 24 -8.82 -3.36 -1.20
CA ASP A 24 -10.08 -3.87 -0.63
C ASP A 24 -10.02 -3.76 0.92
N PRO A 25 -11.09 -3.25 1.58
CA PRO A 25 -11.16 -3.20 3.03
C PRO A 25 -11.28 -4.62 3.62
N MET A 26 -10.51 -4.88 4.67
CA MET A 26 -10.42 -6.16 5.38
C MET A 26 -10.54 -6.00 6.91
N GLY A 27 -10.11 -4.87 7.46
CA GLY A 27 -10.24 -4.53 8.87
C GLY A 27 -11.64 -4.05 9.27
N PRO A 28 -11.95 -4.00 10.59
CA PRO A 28 -13.26 -3.65 11.12
C PRO A 28 -13.71 -2.21 10.80
N GLU A 29 -12.77 -1.28 10.62
CA GLU A 29 -13.01 0.13 10.30
C GLU A 29 -12.66 0.45 8.82
N GLY A 30 -12.51 -0.58 7.98
CA GLY A 30 -12.17 -0.44 6.57
C GLY A 30 -10.67 -0.30 6.28
N GLU A 31 -9.80 -0.78 7.18
CA GLU A 31 -8.36 -0.91 6.93
C GLU A 31 -8.08 -1.93 5.83
N THR A 32 -7.11 -1.62 4.97
CA THR A 32 -6.63 -2.52 3.91
C THR A 32 -5.47 -3.38 4.41
N ILE A 33 -5.11 -4.43 3.66
CA ILE A 33 -3.88 -5.20 3.94
C ILE A 33 -2.61 -4.33 3.86
N LEU A 34 -2.65 -3.23 3.10
CA LEU A 34 -1.54 -2.29 3.01
C LEU A 34 -1.43 -1.42 4.26
N ASP A 35 -2.54 -0.99 4.86
CA ASP A 35 -2.52 -0.18 6.09
C ASP A 35 -1.84 -0.94 7.24
N TYR A 36 -2.17 -2.24 7.43
CA TYR A 36 -1.46 -3.11 8.38
C TYR A 36 0.02 -3.29 8.02
N SER A 37 0.35 -3.47 6.74
CA SER A 37 1.74 -3.62 6.28
C SER A 37 2.60 -2.38 6.55
N ILE A 38 2.01 -1.18 6.48
CA ILE A 38 2.69 0.09 6.80
C ILE A 38 2.81 0.25 8.31
N TRP A 39 1.76 -0.08 9.08
CA TRP A 39 1.80 -0.06 10.54
C TRP A 39 2.95 -0.91 11.09
N ASP A 40 3.04 -2.17 10.67
CA ASP A 40 4.10 -3.09 11.10
C ASP A 40 5.50 -2.59 10.71
N ALA A 41 5.64 -1.98 9.52
CA ALA A 41 6.90 -1.35 9.11
C ALA A 41 7.27 -0.13 9.99
N VAL A 42 6.31 0.69 10.39
CA VAL A 42 6.53 1.81 11.31
C VAL A 42 6.96 1.31 12.70
N GLN A 43 6.35 0.23 13.20
CA GLN A 43 6.77 -0.42 14.46
C GLN A 43 8.18 -1.04 14.34
N ALA A 44 8.50 -1.64 13.19
CA ALA A 44 9.84 -2.14 12.86
C ALA A 44 10.89 -1.04 12.56
N GLY A 45 10.53 0.24 12.72
CA GLY A 45 11.47 1.37 12.66
C GLY A 45 11.72 1.94 11.25
N PHE A 46 11.02 1.46 10.22
CA PHE A 46 11.03 2.07 8.89
C PHE A 46 10.44 3.49 8.97
N ARG A 47 10.97 4.41 8.14
CA ARG A 47 10.52 5.81 8.09
C ARG A 47 10.38 6.38 6.67
N LYS A 48 10.44 5.50 5.66
CA LYS A 48 10.18 5.83 4.27
C LYS A 48 9.49 4.61 3.63
N VAL A 49 8.41 4.86 2.92
CA VAL A 49 7.73 3.86 2.08
C VAL A 49 7.84 4.34 0.63
N VAL A 50 8.07 3.41 -0.29
CA VAL A 50 8.15 3.67 -1.74
C VAL A 50 7.25 2.67 -2.44
N PHE A 51 6.35 3.17 -3.29
CA PHE A 51 5.42 2.36 -4.06
C PHE A 51 5.88 2.26 -5.51
N VAL A 52 5.92 1.04 -6.04
CA VAL A 52 6.09 0.78 -7.47
C VAL A 52 4.77 0.24 -7.99
N ILE A 53 3.99 1.15 -8.58
CA ILE A 53 2.70 0.90 -9.24
C ILE A 53 2.86 1.06 -10.76
N ARG A 54 1.90 0.55 -11.53
CA ARG A 54 1.76 0.93 -12.94
C ARG A 54 1.13 2.32 -13.05
N GLU A 55 1.43 3.03 -14.13
CA GLU A 55 0.92 4.40 -14.34
C GLU A 55 -0.60 4.46 -14.53
N ASP A 56 -1.21 3.42 -15.12
CA ASP A 56 -2.66 3.33 -15.32
C ASP A 56 -3.45 3.17 -14.01
N PHE A 57 -2.85 2.59 -12.97
CA PHE A 57 -3.44 2.45 -11.64
C PHE A 57 -3.11 3.61 -10.68
N LYS A 58 -2.45 4.68 -11.17
CA LYS A 58 -1.96 5.78 -10.33
C LYS A 58 -3.07 6.52 -9.60
N ASN A 59 -4.20 6.78 -10.25
CA ASN A 59 -5.28 7.57 -9.67
C ASN A 59 -6.01 6.79 -8.57
N ASP A 60 -6.45 5.56 -8.88
CA ASP A 60 -7.08 4.61 -7.96
C ASP A 60 -6.23 4.41 -6.70
N PHE A 61 -4.92 4.26 -6.88
CA PHE A 61 -3.96 4.12 -5.78
C PHE A 61 -3.85 5.39 -4.93
N MET A 62 -3.80 6.57 -5.54
CA MET A 62 -3.76 7.84 -4.81
C MET A 62 -5.07 8.11 -4.04
N GLU A 63 -6.22 7.72 -4.60
CA GLU A 63 -7.53 7.86 -3.95
C GLU A 63 -7.64 6.97 -2.71
N ALA A 64 -7.31 5.68 -2.84
CA ALA A 64 -7.44 4.71 -1.76
C ALA A 64 -6.33 4.80 -0.69
N VAL A 65 -5.10 5.10 -1.10
CA VAL A 65 -3.89 5.02 -0.24
C VAL A 65 -3.29 6.40 0.04
N GLY A 66 -3.16 7.24 -0.99
CA GLY A 66 -2.50 8.56 -0.87
C GLY A 66 -3.13 9.45 0.20
N ASN A 67 -4.47 9.43 0.32
CA ASN A 67 -5.22 10.20 1.30
C ASN A 67 -5.15 9.66 2.75
N ARG A 68 -4.63 8.43 2.96
CA ARG A 68 -4.55 7.79 4.30
C ARG A 68 -3.22 8.00 5.02
N ILE A 69 -2.16 8.38 4.29
CA ILE A 69 -0.75 8.26 4.74
C ILE A 69 0.03 9.60 4.62
N SER A 70 -0.66 10.69 4.30
CA SER A 70 -0.10 12.05 4.13
C SER A 70 0.29 12.75 5.44
#